data_AF-A0A2R6HGV0-F1
#
_entry.id   AF-A0A2R6HGV0-F1
#
_cell.length_a   1.000
_cell.length_b   1.000
_cell.length_c   1.000
_cell.angle_alpha   90.00
_cell.angle_beta   90.00
_cell.angle_gamma   90.00
#
_symmetry.space_group_name_H-M   'P 1'
#
loop_
_entity.id
_entity.type
_entity.pdbx_description
1 polymer ?
#
loop_
_entity_poly.entity_id
_entity_poly.type
_entity_poly.pdbx_seq_one_letter_code
_entity_poly.pdbx_strand_id
1 'polypeptide(L)'
;MSQRGTTPSGPTAATAWKSRWSVPAPSALAGRFPALRADDVAVAGVTEGAGYADPGAYTACLAENAVAEGATLATHTPVTVETDPPRVVPQNGSSRAVGGVLVAAGAHSKRLLAAAGVPIAMKPYRVQALVTAADVTEPMWYDATAGCYAHPHPDGLLAGNGTEAVEADPDTYDRDANPEFAASFLRPDAVLRGRVVQGPGRNERHRRITRKSPEPLLHTTDDWPAARHRAPR
;
A
#
# COMPACT_ATOMS: atom_id res chain seq x y z
N MET A 1 47.68 43.86 4.61
CA MET A 1 46.32 44.24 5.07
C MET A 1 45.35 43.16 4.63
N SER A 2 44.78 42.46 5.60
CA SER A 2 44.04 41.20 5.46
C SER A 2 42.61 41.44 4.99
N GLN A 3 42.19 40.83 3.88
CA GLN A 3 40.76 40.61 3.63
C GLN A 3 40.34 39.34 4.38
N ARG A 4 39.51 39.50 5.41
CA ARG A 4 38.85 38.39 6.11
C ARG A 4 37.61 38.00 5.32
N GLY A 5 37.58 36.75 4.88
CA GLY A 5 36.38 36.12 4.36
C GLY A 5 35.33 35.95 5.46
N THR A 6 34.08 36.25 5.10
CA THR A 6 32.90 35.79 5.81
C THR A 6 32.34 34.59 5.05
N THR A 7 32.67 33.39 5.52
CA THR A 7 31.96 32.16 5.15
C THR A 7 30.50 32.25 5.59
N PRO A 8 29.51 31.93 4.74
CA PRO A 8 28.13 31.76 5.18
C PRO A 8 28.06 30.56 6.13
N SER A 9 27.44 30.80 7.27
CA SER A 9 27.17 29.82 8.32
C SER A 9 26.20 28.74 7.85
N GLY A 10 26.67 27.48 7.85
CA GLY A 10 25.90 26.27 8.17
C GLY A 10 24.78 25.83 7.21
N PRO A 11 24.52 24.50 7.12
CA PRO A 11 23.38 24.01 6.36
C PRO A 11 22.08 24.52 6.99
N THR A 12 21.26 25.20 6.19
CA THR A 12 19.85 25.45 6.50
C THR A 12 19.22 24.11 6.84
N ALA A 13 18.67 24.01 8.06
CA ALA A 13 17.89 22.86 8.48
C ALA A 13 16.91 22.51 7.37
N ALA A 14 17.04 21.30 6.82
CA ALA A 14 16.04 20.72 5.96
C ALA A 14 14.69 20.95 6.64
N THR A 15 13.74 21.55 5.92
CA THR A 15 12.39 21.81 6.39
C THR A 15 11.83 20.47 6.88
N ALA A 16 11.91 20.25 8.19
CA ALA A 16 11.43 19.03 8.82
C ALA A 16 9.96 18.89 8.42
N TRP A 17 9.57 17.70 7.96
CA TRP A 17 8.18 17.42 7.59
C TRP A 17 7.24 17.97 8.66
N LYS A 18 6.25 18.78 8.25
CA LYS A 18 5.32 19.52 9.13
C LYS A 18 4.33 18.61 9.88
N SER A 19 4.70 17.36 10.15
CA SER A 19 3.88 16.40 10.87
C SER A 19 4.04 16.64 12.37
N ARG A 20 2.92 16.73 13.09
CA ARG A 20 2.94 16.77 14.56
C ARG A 20 3.22 15.37 15.10
N TRP A 21 4.36 15.21 15.76
CA TRP A 21 4.75 13.98 16.46
C TRP A 21 4.96 14.26 17.95
N SER A 22 4.65 13.25 18.77
CA SER A 22 4.89 13.27 20.21
C SER A 22 5.46 11.94 20.68
N VAL A 23 6.20 11.96 21.79
CA VAL A 23 6.75 10.78 22.45
C VAL A 23 6.16 10.73 23.87
N PRO A 24 4.97 10.14 24.06
CA PRO A 24 4.34 10.07 25.37
C PRO A 24 5.12 9.13 26.30
N ALA A 25 5.01 9.36 27.61
CA ALA A 25 5.39 8.35 28.59
C ALA A 25 4.53 7.08 28.39
N PRO A 26 5.04 5.87 28.66
CA PRO A 26 4.28 4.63 28.47
C PRO A 26 2.91 4.60 29.19
N SER A 27 2.84 5.15 30.41
CA SER A 27 1.58 5.25 31.17
C SER A 27 0.54 6.16 30.50
N ALA A 28 0.98 7.20 29.78
CA ALA A 28 0.09 8.06 29.01
C ALA A 28 -0.44 7.36 27.75
N LEU A 29 0.27 6.35 27.23
CA LEU A 29 -0.18 5.54 26.10
C LEU A 29 -1.38 4.68 26.48
N ALA A 30 -1.28 3.95 27.61
CA ALA A 30 -2.39 3.12 28.11
C ALA A 30 -3.65 3.95 28.44
N GLY A 31 -3.46 5.16 28.99
CA GLY A 31 -4.57 6.07 29.24
C GLY A 31 -5.21 6.63 27.96
N ARG A 32 -4.43 6.84 26.91
CA ARG A 32 -4.89 7.38 25.62
C ARG A 32 -5.52 6.32 24.71
N PHE A 33 -4.99 5.10 24.75
CA PHE A 33 -5.38 3.97 23.88
C PHE A 33 -5.63 2.72 24.74
N PRO A 34 -6.80 2.62 25.39
CA PRO A 34 -7.05 1.60 26.41
C PRO A 34 -7.10 0.16 25.87
N ALA A 35 -7.41 -0.07 24.58
CA ALA A 35 -7.29 -1.40 24.00
C ALA A 35 -5.85 -1.81 23.72
N LEU A 36 -4.85 -0.94 23.89
CA LEU A 36 -3.44 -1.27 23.74
C LEU A 36 -2.80 -1.66 25.08
N ARG A 37 -2.20 -2.85 25.13
CA ARG A 37 -1.24 -3.22 26.18
C ARG A 37 0.04 -2.44 25.94
N ALA A 38 0.38 -1.59 26.90
CA ALA A 38 1.53 -0.68 26.83
C ALA A 38 2.50 -0.86 28.01
N ASP A 39 2.27 -1.85 28.87
CA ASP A 39 3.05 -2.14 30.07
C ASP A 39 4.49 -2.58 29.78
N ASP A 40 4.75 -3.13 28.59
CA ASP A 40 6.07 -3.51 28.09
C ASP A 40 6.64 -2.54 27.05
N VAL A 41 5.98 -1.41 26.78
CA VAL A 41 6.42 -0.42 25.80
C VAL A 41 7.45 0.51 26.43
N ALA A 42 8.70 0.42 25.98
CA ALA A 42 9.77 1.32 26.43
C ALA A 42 9.65 2.73 25.84
N VAL A 43 9.31 2.83 24.55
CA VAL A 43 9.21 4.09 23.79
C VAL A 43 8.09 3.97 22.76
N ALA A 44 7.31 5.04 22.58
CA ALA A 44 6.29 5.15 21.54
C ALA A 44 6.39 6.49 20.80
N GLY A 45 6.23 6.47 19.48
CA GLY A 45 6.03 7.67 18.66
C GLY A 45 4.57 7.75 18.21
N VAL A 46 3.91 8.88 18.48
CA VAL A 46 2.50 9.09 18.10
C VAL A 46 2.38 10.30 17.17
N THR A 47 1.69 10.11 16.06
CA THR A 47 1.33 11.16 15.09
C THR A 47 -0.17 11.21 14.90
N GLU A 48 -0.69 12.42 14.69
CA GLU A 48 -2.12 12.66 14.46
C GLU A 48 -2.49 12.60 12.97
N GLY A 49 -1.51 12.64 12.08
CA GLY A 49 -1.73 12.72 10.63
C GLY A 49 -1.55 11.40 9.88
N ALA A 50 -1.16 10.32 10.55
CA ALA A 50 -1.07 9.01 9.92
C ALA A 50 -2.41 8.28 9.99
N GLY A 51 -2.66 7.43 9.00
CA GLY A 51 -3.84 6.60 8.92
C GLY A 51 -3.70 5.53 7.86
N TYR A 52 -4.79 4.79 7.68
CA TYR A 52 -4.94 3.78 6.65
C TYR A 52 -6.00 4.25 5.65
N ALA A 53 -5.98 3.68 4.45
CA ALA A 53 -6.95 3.95 3.40
C ALA A 53 -7.65 2.65 3.00
N ASP A 54 -8.85 2.78 2.41
CA ASP A 54 -9.39 1.73 1.56
C ASP A 54 -8.76 1.90 0.16
N PRO A 55 -7.78 1.07 -0.23
CA PRO A 55 -7.12 1.22 -1.52
C PRO A 55 -8.05 0.92 -2.70
N GLY A 56 -9.10 0.11 -2.51
CA GLY A 56 -10.08 -0.20 -3.54
C GLY A 56 -10.94 1.02 -3.84
N ALA A 57 -11.57 1.58 -2.81
CA ALA A 57 -12.41 2.78 -2.94
C ALA A 57 -11.60 4.00 -3.42
N TYR A 58 -10.39 4.19 -2.87
CA TYR A 58 -9.50 5.27 -3.29
C TYR A 58 -9.13 5.18 -4.77
N THR A 59 -8.78 3.98 -5.26
CA THR A 59 -8.40 3.77 -6.67
C THR A 59 -9.61 3.98 -7.60
N ALA A 60 -10.80 3.51 -7.21
CA ALA A 60 -12.02 3.71 -7.99
C ALA A 60 -12.35 5.20 -8.14
N CYS A 61 -12.33 5.95 -7.03
CA CYS A 61 -12.56 7.40 -7.04
C CYS A 61 -11.51 8.13 -7.91
N LEU A 62 -10.23 7.76 -7.82
CA LEU A 62 -9.19 8.36 -8.66
C LEU A 62 -9.42 8.08 -10.15
N ALA A 63 -9.84 6.88 -10.52
CA ALA A 63 -10.15 6.52 -11.89
C ALA A 63 -11.36 7.30 -12.43
N GLU A 64 -12.44 7.42 -11.64
CA GLU A 64 -13.61 8.23 -11.98
C GLU A 64 -13.25 9.69 -12.23
N ASN A 65 -12.47 10.29 -11.33
CA ASN A 65 -12.01 11.67 -11.48
C ASN A 65 -11.14 11.85 -12.72
N ALA A 66 -10.22 10.92 -12.99
CA ALA A 66 -9.37 10.99 -14.17
C ALA A 66 -10.20 10.95 -15.46
N VAL A 67 -11.21 10.09 -15.53
CA VAL A 67 -12.12 10.00 -16.69
C VAL A 67 -12.95 11.28 -16.82
N ALA A 68 -13.46 11.83 -15.72
CA ALA A 68 -14.18 13.10 -15.72
C ALA A 68 -13.34 14.28 -16.25
N GLU A 69 -12.03 14.25 -16.01
CA GLU A 69 -11.04 15.20 -16.54
C GLU A 69 -10.55 14.86 -17.98
N GLY A 70 -11.16 13.86 -18.62
CA GLY A 70 -10.92 13.51 -20.02
C GLY A 70 -9.87 12.42 -20.26
N ALA A 71 -9.40 11.74 -19.21
CA ALA A 71 -8.55 10.56 -19.40
C ALA A 71 -9.34 9.41 -20.03
N THR A 72 -8.67 8.66 -20.90
CA THR A 72 -9.18 7.36 -21.37
C THR A 72 -8.71 6.26 -20.44
N LEU A 73 -9.63 5.43 -19.97
CA LEU A 73 -9.33 4.21 -19.23
C LEU A 73 -9.64 2.98 -20.09
N ALA A 74 -8.66 2.11 -20.27
CA ALA A 74 -8.81 0.83 -20.97
C ALA A 74 -8.41 -0.31 -20.02
N THR A 75 -9.37 -0.85 -19.29
CA THR A 75 -9.18 -2.03 -18.44
C THR A 75 -9.10 -3.30 -19.30
N HIS A 76 -8.68 -4.42 -18.70
CA HIS A 76 -8.57 -5.72 -19.39
C HIS A 76 -7.77 -5.69 -20.71
N THR A 77 -6.84 -4.74 -20.83
CA THR A 77 -6.00 -4.55 -22.02
C THR A 77 -4.53 -4.74 -21.61
N PRO A 78 -4.03 -5.99 -21.55
CA PRO A 78 -2.61 -6.24 -21.34
C PRO A 78 -1.79 -5.60 -22.46
N VAL A 79 -0.66 -4.97 -22.09
CA VAL A 79 0.22 -4.28 -23.03
C VAL A 79 1.68 -4.65 -22.81
N THR A 80 2.47 -4.60 -23.88
CA THR A 80 3.92 -4.39 -23.81
C THR A 80 4.25 -2.93 -24.18
N VAL A 81 5.49 -2.52 -23.96
CA VAL A 81 5.96 -1.16 -24.25
C VAL A 81 7.24 -1.23 -25.07
N GLU A 82 7.44 -0.22 -25.93
CA GLU A 82 8.67 -0.03 -26.71
C GLU A 82 9.18 1.40 -26.47
N THR A 83 10.50 1.62 -26.63
CA THR A 83 11.16 2.86 -26.23
C THR A 83 11.64 3.74 -27.38
N ASP A 84 11.78 3.21 -28.59
CA ASP A 84 12.28 3.95 -29.76
C ASP A 84 11.52 3.62 -31.06
N PRO A 85 10.50 4.42 -31.46
CA PRO A 85 9.88 5.49 -30.67
C PRO A 85 8.98 4.92 -29.55
N PRO A 86 8.60 5.72 -28.54
CA PRO A 86 7.73 5.26 -27.46
C PRO A 86 6.39 4.74 -27.98
N ARG A 87 6.08 3.47 -27.65
CA ARG A 87 4.83 2.81 -28.05
C ARG A 87 4.23 2.01 -26.93
N VAL A 88 2.90 1.91 -26.97
CA VAL A 88 2.12 0.94 -26.21
C VAL A 88 1.58 -0.10 -27.20
N VAL A 89 1.81 -1.38 -26.92
CA VAL A 89 1.43 -2.49 -27.79
C VAL A 89 0.42 -3.39 -27.06
N PRO A 90 -0.89 -3.24 -27.30
CA PRO A 90 -1.89 -4.13 -26.75
C PRO A 90 -1.71 -5.56 -27.27
N GLN A 91 -1.90 -6.55 -26.40
CA GLN A 91 -1.77 -7.97 -26.78
C GLN A 91 -2.69 -8.37 -27.96
N ASN A 92 -3.88 -7.77 -28.04
CA ASN A 92 -4.90 -8.08 -29.05
C ASN A 92 -5.24 -6.87 -29.93
N GLY A 93 -4.26 -6.00 -30.21
CA GLY A 93 -4.51 -4.77 -30.97
C GLY A 93 -3.28 -4.22 -31.68
N SER A 94 -3.46 -3.09 -32.35
CA SER A 94 -2.38 -2.40 -33.06
C SER A 94 -1.53 -1.57 -32.10
N SER A 95 -0.21 -1.57 -32.33
CA SER A 95 0.74 -0.69 -31.64
C SER A 95 0.36 0.79 -31.81
N ARG A 96 0.45 1.55 -30.73
CA ARG A 96 0.15 2.99 -30.70
C ARG A 96 1.38 3.78 -30.31
N ALA A 97 1.83 4.67 -31.20
CA ALA A 97 2.86 5.65 -30.88
C ALA A 97 2.33 6.72 -29.94
N VAL A 98 3.14 7.10 -28.95
CA VAL A 98 2.81 8.12 -27.96
C VAL A 98 4.01 9.03 -27.74
N GLY A 99 3.78 10.22 -27.16
CA GLY A 99 4.86 11.15 -26.80
C GLY A 99 5.71 10.67 -25.61
N GLY A 100 5.18 9.75 -24.81
CA GLY A 100 5.86 9.14 -23.67
C GLY A 100 5.00 8.07 -23.00
N VAL A 101 5.65 7.15 -22.29
CA VAL A 101 5.00 6.05 -21.55
C VAL A 101 5.43 6.13 -20.08
N LEU A 102 4.45 6.22 -19.17
CA LEU A 102 4.66 6.03 -17.73
C LEU A 102 4.28 4.61 -17.35
N VAL A 103 5.23 3.82 -16.85
CA VAL A 103 4.95 2.46 -16.36
C VAL A 103 4.59 2.52 -14.88
N ALA A 104 3.33 2.20 -14.56
CA ALA A 104 2.79 2.08 -13.20
C ALA A 104 2.22 0.66 -12.94
N ALA A 105 2.89 -0.38 -13.46
CA ALA A 105 2.39 -1.76 -13.48
C ALA A 105 2.64 -2.55 -12.18
N GLY A 106 2.87 -1.85 -11.05
CA GLY A 106 3.14 -2.47 -9.75
C GLY A 106 4.24 -3.54 -9.81
N ALA A 107 3.94 -4.73 -9.29
CA ALA A 107 4.86 -5.87 -9.26
C ALA A 107 5.31 -6.36 -10.66
N HIS A 108 4.56 -6.06 -11.72
CA HIS A 108 4.93 -6.44 -13.10
C HIS A 108 5.90 -5.47 -13.76
N SER A 109 6.16 -4.30 -13.17
CA SER A 109 6.96 -3.22 -13.79
C SER A 109 8.36 -3.69 -14.19
N LYS A 110 9.01 -4.52 -13.36
CA LYS A 110 10.33 -5.12 -13.67
C LYS A 110 10.30 -5.91 -14.98
N ARG A 111 9.32 -6.80 -15.13
CA ARG A 111 9.18 -7.68 -16.31
C ARG A 111 8.85 -6.86 -17.55
N LEU A 112 7.89 -5.95 -17.44
CA LEU A 112 7.43 -5.09 -18.54
C LEU A 112 8.57 -4.22 -19.08
N LEU A 113 9.32 -3.55 -18.20
CA LEU A 113 10.42 -2.67 -18.61
C LEU A 113 11.64 -3.46 -19.12
N ALA A 114 11.95 -4.61 -18.52
CA ALA A 114 13.04 -5.47 -19.00
C ALA A 114 12.78 -5.97 -20.43
N ALA A 115 11.53 -6.35 -20.75
CA ALA A 115 11.13 -6.73 -22.11
C ALA A 115 11.31 -5.60 -23.13
N ALA A 116 11.25 -4.34 -22.67
CA ALA A 116 11.49 -3.14 -23.48
C ALA A 116 12.96 -2.67 -23.48
N GLY A 117 13.88 -3.46 -22.92
CA GLY A 117 15.32 -3.14 -22.84
C GLY A 117 15.71 -2.18 -21.71
N VAL A 118 14.83 -1.93 -20.73
CA VAL A 118 15.06 -1.00 -19.60
C VAL A 118 15.01 -1.74 -18.26
N PRO A 119 16.07 -2.47 -17.86
CA PRO A 119 16.06 -3.19 -16.58
C PRO A 119 16.04 -2.21 -15.39
N ILE A 120 15.28 -2.55 -14.34
CA ILE A 120 15.21 -1.81 -13.08
C ILE A 120 15.61 -2.68 -11.88
N ALA A 121 16.21 -2.07 -10.86
CA ALA A 121 16.56 -2.72 -9.60
C ALA A 121 15.33 -2.89 -8.70
N MET A 122 14.49 -3.88 -9.02
CA MET A 122 13.25 -4.18 -8.32
C MET A 122 13.12 -5.68 -8.05
N LYS A 123 12.50 -6.05 -6.93
CA LYS A 123 12.11 -7.43 -6.59
C LYS A 123 10.70 -7.40 -5.99
N PRO A 124 9.66 -7.84 -6.70
CA PRO A 124 8.36 -8.07 -6.07
C PRO A 124 8.49 -9.15 -5.00
N TYR A 125 7.80 -9.01 -3.89
CA TYR A 125 7.83 -9.96 -2.78
C TYR A 125 6.44 -10.14 -2.19
N ARG A 126 6.23 -11.24 -1.50
CA ARG A 126 4.97 -11.59 -0.87
C ARG A 126 4.91 -11.04 0.55
N VAL A 127 3.77 -10.46 0.90
CA VAL A 127 3.43 -10.06 2.27
C VAL A 127 2.11 -10.68 2.66
N GLN A 128 2.00 -11.07 3.93
CA GLN A 128 0.78 -11.66 4.47
C GLN A 128 0.18 -10.77 5.56
N ALA A 129 -1.14 -10.59 5.47
CA ALA A 129 -1.98 -9.93 6.44
C ALA A 129 -3.25 -10.78 6.61
N LEU A 130 -3.87 -10.71 7.79
CA LEU A 130 -5.16 -11.32 8.05
C LEU A 130 -6.08 -10.34 8.76
N VAL A 131 -7.38 -10.62 8.72
CA VAL A 131 -8.38 -9.91 9.52
C VAL A 131 -8.82 -10.83 10.65
N THR A 132 -8.66 -10.36 11.88
CA THR A 132 -9.18 -11.03 13.07
C THR A 132 -10.54 -10.47 13.45
N ALA A 133 -11.30 -11.19 14.28
CA ALA A 133 -12.57 -10.73 14.82
C ALA A 133 -12.42 -9.74 16.00
N ALA A 134 -11.21 -9.22 16.27
CA ALA A 134 -11.04 -8.23 17.32
C ALA A 134 -11.70 -6.91 16.92
N ASP A 135 -12.51 -6.36 17.82
CA ASP A 135 -13.19 -5.08 17.63
C ASP A 135 -12.39 -3.99 18.36
N VAL A 136 -11.49 -3.35 17.61
CA VAL A 136 -10.56 -2.32 18.10
C VAL A 136 -10.76 -1.09 17.24
N THR A 137 -11.07 0.03 17.88
CA THR A 137 -11.33 1.31 17.20
C THR A 137 -10.18 2.30 17.35
N GLU A 138 -9.19 1.95 18.17
CA GLU A 138 -7.95 2.71 18.30
C GLU A 138 -7.19 2.85 16.98
N PRO A 139 -6.34 3.89 16.84
CA PRO A 139 -5.58 4.12 15.62
C PRO A 139 -4.69 2.96 15.20
N MET A 140 -4.25 2.99 13.93
CA MET A 140 -3.23 2.07 13.45
C MET A 140 -1.95 2.16 14.30
N TRP A 141 -1.29 1.03 14.46
CA TRP A 141 -0.03 0.95 15.19
C TRP A 141 0.96 0.01 14.50
N TYR A 142 2.23 0.20 14.83
CA TYR A 142 3.34 -0.65 14.42
C TYR A 142 4.18 -0.99 15.64
N ASP A 143 4.31 -2.28 15.93
CA ASP A 143 5.26 -2.81 16.91
C ASP A 143 6.55 -3.15 16.18
N ALA A 144 7.56 -2.30 16.37
CA ALA A 144 8.88 -2.47 15.78
C ALA A 144 9.63 -3.70 16.33
N THR A 145 9.37 -4.11 17.57
CA THR A 145 10.00 -5.29 18.20
C THR A 145 9.43 -6.57 17.60
N ALA A 146 8.12 -6.64 17.43
CA ALA A 146 7.44 -7.80 16.84
C ALA A 146 7.41 -7.79 15.30
N GLY A 147 7.83 -6.68 14.67
CA GLY A 147 7.76 -6.51 13.21
C GLY A 147 6.33 -6.56 12.68
N CYS A 148 5.36 -6.09 13.46
CA CYS A 148 3.93 -6.27 13.21
C CYS A 148 3.21 -4.93 13.15
N TYR A 149 2.26 -4.78 12.23
CA TYR A 149 1.30 -3.67 12.24
C TYR A 149 -0.11 -4.18 12.44
N ALA A 150 -0.99 -3.31 12.94
CA ALA A 150 -2.42 -3.53 12.85
C ALA A 150 -3.18 -2.21 12.65
N HIS A 151 -4.37 -2.30 12.07
CA HIS A 151 -5.31 -1.19 11.98
C HIS A 151 -6.76 -1.69 11.97
N PRO A 152 -7.72 -0.84 12.39
CA PRO A 152 -9.14 -1.16 12.30
C PRO A 152 -9.57 -1.50 10.87
N HIS A 153 -10.42 -2.51 10.73
CA HIS A 153 -10.97 -2.99 9.46
C HIS A 153 -12.49 -3.16 9.61
N PRO A 154 -13.31 -2.95 8.57
CA PRO A 154 -14.76 -3.14 8.67
C PRO A 154 -15.19 -4.52 9.22
N ASP A 155 -14.38 -5.55 8.96
CA ASP A 155 -14.61 -6.92 9.45
C ASP A 155 -13.86 -7.27 10.76
N GLY A 156 -13.25 -6.29 11.45
CA GLY A 156 -12.55 -6.47 12.73
C GLY A 156 -11.20 -5.74 12.77
N LEU A 157 -10.11 -6.46 13.03
CA LEU A 157 -8.76 -5.88 13.09
C LEU A 157 -7.85 -6.55 12.07
N LEU A 158 -7.33 -5.77 11.13
CA LEU A 158 -6.32 -6.23 10.17
C LEU A 158 -4.95 -6.18 10.83
N ALA A 159 -4.18 -7.26 10.72
CA ALA A 159 -2.79 -7.31 11.17
C ALA A 159 -1.88 -8.02 10.18
N GLY A 160 -0.61 -7.61 10.14
CA GLY A 160 0.38 -8.19 9.24
C GLY A 160 1.80 -8.14 9.80
N ASN A 161 2.53 -9.23 9.61
CA ASN A 161 3.96 -9.40 9.89
C ASN A 161 4.63 -10.40 8.93
N GLY A 162 3.90 -10.92 7.93
CA GLY A 162 4.35 -12.06 7.12
C GLY A 162 5.09 -11.64 5.85
N THR A 163 6.08 -10.76 5.99
CA THR A 163 6.93 -10.36 4.87
C THR A 163 7.90 -11.49 4.54
N GLU A 164 7.90 -11.94 3.29
CA GLU A 164 8.87 -12.90 2.79
C GLU A 164 9.99 -12.15 2.07
N ALA A 165 11.20 -12.20 2.61
CA ALA A 165 12.38 -11.51 2.06
C ALA A 165 12.98 -12.21 0.82
N VAL A 166 12.12 -12.77 -0.03
CA VAL A 166 12.48 -13.45 -1.27
C VAL A 166 11.65 -12.89 -2.43
N GLU A 167 12.24 -12.89 -3.63
CA GLU A 167 11.51 -12.45 -4.81
C GLU A 167 10.39 -13.45 -5.12
N ALA A 168 9.17 -12.95 -5.28
CA ALA A 168 7.99 -13.74 -5.57
C ALA A 168 7.44 -13.41 -6.96
N ASP A 169 6.94 -14.41 -7.66
CA ASP A 169 6.26 -14.22 -8.93
C ASP A 169 4.86 -13.62 -8.69
N PRO A 170 4.55 -12.41 -9.19
CA PRO A 170 3.23 -11.80 -8.99
C PRO A 170 2.08 -12.60 -9.63
N ASP A 171 2.36 -13.46 -10.60
CA ASP A 171 1.36 -14.28 -11.29
C ASP A 171 1.11 -15.63 -10.59
N THR A 172 2.08 -16.14 -9.84
CA THR A 172 2.04 -17.53 -9.31
C THR A 172 2.32 -17.65 -7.80
N TYR A 173 2.40 -16.55 -7.06
CA TYR A 173 2.57 -16.61 -5.61
C TYR A 173 1.38 -17.30 -4.92
N ASP A 174 1.66 -18.00 -3.81
CA ASP A 174 0.61 -18.62 -3.00
C ASP A 174 -0.28 -17.55 -2.34
N ARG A 175 -1.58 -17.63 -2.63
CA ARG A 175 -2.57 -16.68 -2.13
C ARG A 175 -3.13 -17.07 -0.77
N ASP A 176 -2.98 -18.32 -0.35
CA ASP A 176 -3.41 -18.76 0.96
C ASP A 176 -2.40 -18.31 2.03
N ALA A 177 -2.84 -18.14 3.27
CA ALA A 177 -1.94 -17.78 4.35
C ALA A 177 -1.08 -18.99 4.78
N ASN A 178 0.21 -18.77 5.01
CA ASN A 178 1.07 -19.80 5.60
C ASN A 178 0.52 -20.17 6.99
N PRO A 179 0.40 -21.45 7.35
CA PRO A 179 -0.15 -21.86 8.64
C PRO A 179 0.57 -21.25 9.85
N GLU A 180 1.90 -21.11 9.77
CA GLU A 180 2.72 -20.49 10.82
C GLU A 180 2.44 -18.99 10.97
N PHE A 181 2.27 -18.29 9.86
CA PHE A 181 1.87 -16.88 9.86
C PHE A 181 0.51 -16.71 10.55
N ALA A 182 -0.50 -17.50 10.16
CA ALA A 182 -1.82 -17.44 10.79
C ALA A 182 -1.75 -17.78 12.29
N ALA A 183 -0.96 -18.78 12.67
CA ALA A 183 -0.75 -19.15 14.07
C ALA A 183 -0.11 -18.00 14.87
N SER A 184 0.83 -17.24 14.31
CA SER A 184 1.50 -16.12 14.98
C SER A 184 0.55 -15.02 15.49
N PHE A 185 -0.68 -14.99 14.96
CA PHE A 185 -1.74 -14.05 15.33
C PHE A 185 -2.89 -14.66 16.13
N LEU A 186 -3.11 -15.97 16.03
CA LEU A 186 -4.31 -16.63 16.56
C LEU A 186 -4.06 -17.39 17.88
N ARG A 187 -2.80 -17.69 18.23
CA ARG A 187 -2.47 -18.41 19.48
C ARG A 187 -2.72 -17.56 20.75
N PRO A 188 -2.92 -18.19 21.93
CA PRO A 188 -3.14 -17.48 23.19
C PRO A 188 -2.05 -16.46 23.56
N ASP A 189 -0.81 -16.72 23.18
CA ASP A 189 0.41 -15.94 23.39
C ASP A 189 0.82 -15.10 22.15
N ALA A 190 -0.03 -15.06 21.12
CA ALA A 190 0.23 -14.39 19.85
C ALA A 190 0.48 -12.88 20.00
N VAL A 191 1.21 -12.30 19.03
CA VAL A 191 1.56 -10.87 18.98
C VAL A 191 0.35 -9.96 19.20
N LEU A 192 -0.78 -10.26 18.54
CA LEU A 192 -2.02 -9.49 18.71
C LEU A 192 -2.61 -9.60 20.11
N ARG A 193 -2.57 -10.78 20.74
CA ARG A 193 -3.00 -10.92 22.13
C ARG A 193 -2.00 -10.30 23.10
N GLY A 194 -0.72 -10.22 22.75
CA GLY A 194 0.27 -9.46 23.52
C GLY A 194 0.06 -7.95 23.48
N ARG A 195 -0.59 -7.44 22.42
CA ARG A 195 -0.78 -5.99 22.19
C ARG A 195 -2.19 -5.47 22.38
N VAL A 196 -3.22 -6.30 22.17
CA VAL A 196 -4.62 -5.89 22.23
C VAL A 196 -5.29 -6.45 23.49
N VAL A 197 -5.75 -5.56 24.36
CA VAL A 197 -6.63 -5.89 25.48
C VAL A 197 -8.00 -6.24 24.91
N GLN A 198 -8.34 -7.52 24.89
CA GLN A 198 -9.71 -7.96 24.61
C GLN A 198 -10.60 -7.45 25.76
N GLY A 199 -11.60 -6.62 25.46
CA GLY A 199 -12.71 -6.40 26.39
C GLY A 199 -13.43 -7.72 26.68
N PRO A 200 -14.37 -7.78 27.64
CA PRO A 200 -15.17 -8.99 27.90
C PRO A 200 -16.00 -9.34 26.64
N GLY A 201 -15.40 -10.14 25.77
CA GLY A 201 -15.90 -10.42 24.43
C GLY A 201 -16.91 -11.54 24.46
N ARG A 202 -18.02 -11.32 23.76
CA ARG A 202 -18.97 -12.35 23.36
C ARG A 202 -18.23 -13.38 22.50
N ASN A 203 -18.28 -14.63 22.93
CA ASN A 203 -17.56 -15.74 22.32
C ASN A 203 -18.06 -16.11 20.91
N GLU A 204 -17.12 -16.66 20.14
CA GLU A 204 -17.29 -17.71 19.13
C GLU A 204 -18.15 -17.43 17.89
N ARG A 205 -17.53 -16.84 16.86
CA ARG A 205 -17.68 -17.33 15.46
C ARG A 205 -16.36 -17.21 14.72
N HIS A 206 -15.56 -18.27 14.73
CA HIS A 206 -14.55 -18.45 13.69
C HIS A 206 -15.25 -18.65 12.35
N ARG A 207 -14.91 -17.83 11.35
CA ARG A 207 -14.73 -18.16 9.92
C ARG A 207 -14.97 -16.93 9.05
N ARG A 208 -13.88 -16.30 8.57
CA ARG A 208 -13.67 -15.99 7.14
C ARG A 208 -12.26 -15.40 6.97
N ILE A 209 -11.38 -16.08 6.24
CA ILE A 209 -10.28 -15.41 5.56
C ILE A 209 -10.95 -14.73 4.36
N THR A 210 -11.13 -13.42 4.41
CA THR A 210 -11.86 -12.70 3.36
C THR A 210 -11.00 -12.68 2.09
N ARG A 211 -11.43 -13.44 1.07
CA ARG A 211 -10.97 -13.30 -0.31
C ARG A 211 -11.20 -11.86 -0.75
N LYS A 212 -10.15 -11.19 -1.23
CA LYS A 212 -10.28 -10.00 -2.06
C LYS A 212 -10.82 -10.45 -3.43
N SER A 213 -12.14 -10.43 -3.61
CA SER A 213 -12.75 -10.49 -4.94
C SER A 213 -12.62 -9.12 -5.60
N PRO A 214 -12.03 -9.01 -6.80
CA PRO A 214 -11.98 -7.77 -7.54
C PRO A 214 -13.13 -7.76 -8.55
N GLU A 215 -14.30 -7.26 -8.18
CA GLU A 215 -15.27 -6.83 -9.18
C GLU A 215 -15.75 -5.41 -8.86
N PRO A 216 -15.16 -4.38 -9.48
CA PRO A 216 -15.87 -3.15 -9.70
C PRO A 216 -16.84 -3.38 -10.87
N LEU A 217 -18.14 -3.26 -10.59
CA LEU A 217 -19.16 -3.01 -11.60
C LEU A 217 -18.83 -1.67 -12.27
N LEU A 218 -18.11 -1.72 -13.39
CA LEU A 218 -17.93 -0.57 -14.29
C LEU A 218 -18.59 -0.92 -15.61
N HIS A 219 -19.56 -0.08 -15.99
CA HIS A 219 -20.26 -0.16 -17.25
C HIS A 219 -19.25 -0.07 -18.41
N THR A 220 -19.29 -1.06 -19.30
CA THR A 220 -18.56 -1.05 -20.56
C THR A 220 -19.19 -0.02 -21.49
N THR A 221 -18.40 0.97 -21.90
CA THR A 221 -18.68 1.71 -23.14
C THR A 221 -17.76 1.15 -24.21
N ASP A 222 -18.19 0.02 -24.77
CA ASP A 222 -17.69 -0.48 -26.04
C ASP A 222 -18.17 0.49 -27.12
N ASP A 223 -17.30 1.43 -27.50
CA ASP A 223 -17.09 1.89 -28.88
C ASP A 223 -16.09 3.05 -28.88
N TRP A 224 -14.88 2.79 -29.38
CA TRP A 224 -13.85 3.80 -29.60
C TRP A 224 -14.02 4.43 -30.99
N PRO A 225 -14.33 5.73 -31.12
CA PRO A 225 -14.38 6.35 -32.43
C PRO A 225 -12.95 6.58 -32.96
N ALA A 226 -12.70 6.14 -34.19
CA ALA A 226 -11.47 6.41 -34.93
C ALA A 226 -11.18 7.93 -34.94
N ALA A 227 -10.00 8.31 -34.45
CA ALA A 227 -9.56 9.69 -34.39
C ALA A 227 -9.51 10.30 -35.81
N ARG A 228 -10.38 11.28 -36.07
CA ARG A 228 -10.27 12.13 -37.27
C ARG A 228 -9.14 13.13 -37.06
N HIS A 229 -8.05 12.95 -37.78
CA HIS A 229 -6.98 13.94 -37.90
C HIS A 229 -7.55 15.24 -38.51
N ARG A 230 -7.45 16.36 -37.78
CA ARG A 230 -7.45 17.70 -38.38
C ARG A 230 -5.99 18.12 -38.53
N ALA A 231 -5.59 18.39 -39.78
CA ALA A 231 -4.32 19.02 -40.09
C ALA A 231 -4.31 20.48 -39.59
N PRO A 232 -3.16 21.02 -39.16
CA PRO A 232 -3.04 22.39 -38.68
C PRO A 232 -3.16 23.39 -39.84
N ARG A 233 -3.74 24.56 -39.56
CA ARG A 233 -3.65 25.76 -40.40
C ARG A 233 -2.41 26.55 -40.05
#